data_AF-A0A2V9H7U4-F1
#
_entry.id   AF-A0A2V9H7U4-F1
#
_cell.length_a   1.000
_cell.length_b   1.000
_cell.length_c   1.000
_cell.angle_alpha   90.00
_cell.angle_beta   90.00
_cell.angle_gamma   90.00
#
_symmetry.space_group_name_H-M   'P 1'
#
loop_
_entity.id
_entity.type
_entity.pdbx_description
1 polymer ?
#
loop_
_entity_poly.entity_id
_entity_poly.type
_entity_poly.pdbx_seq_one_letter_code
_entity_poly.pdbx_strand_id
1 'polypeptide(L)'
;MESNQVKIDLVTKQPEGGCTLVLVETGPWIGEQKNQNMQRLGNRIAGCVSAVINGHVARRYPATIGVPLTIQVDSYDTPRLEVDILLAKMQNDFDNSPEIQEELRSGRFTSAILLRHRWSDFASELAKRRPSHRFWHRLKRLFGLGVAH
;
A
#
# COMPACT_ATOMS: atom_id res chain seq x y z
N MET A 1 -24.67 7.33 -4.09
CA MET A 1 -23.45 6.77 -3.47
C MET A 1 -22.36 6.84 -4.52
N GLU A 2 -21.44 7.81 -4.40
CA GLU A 2 -20.29 7.88 -5.31
C GLU A 2 -19.49 6.58 -5.19
N SER A 3 -19.17 5.97 -6.34
CA SER A 3 -18.21 4.87 -6.39
C SER A 3 -16.94 5.33 -5.72
N ASN A 4 -16.67 4.83 -4.51
CA ASN A 4 -15.41 5.06 -3.82
C ASN A 4 -14.33 4.32 -4.63
N GLN A 5 -13.84 4.97 -5.69
CA GLN A 5 -12.90 4.37 -6.62
C GLN A 5 -11.59 4.15 -5.89
N VAL A 6 -11.32 2.90 -5.54
CA VAL A 6 -10.09 2.53 -4.84
C VAL A 6 -8.93 2.59 -5.83
N LYS A 7 -7.99 3.50 -5.57
CA LYS A 7 -6.75 3.59 -6.33
C LYS A 7 -5.71 2.63 -5.76
N ILE A 8 -5.43 1.57 -6.51
CA ILE A 8 -4.29 0.66 -6.32
C ILE A 8 -3.15 1.22 -7.19
N ASP A 9 -2.00 1.51 -6.58
CA ASP A 9 -0.90 2.18 -7.26
C ASP A 9 -0.07 1.20 -8.10
N LEU A 10 0.08 -0.04 -7.65
CA LEU A 10 0.78 -1.10 -8.37
C LEU A 10 0.23 -2.49 -8.00
N VAL A 11 0.24 -3.41 -8.96
CA VAL A 11 -0.02 -4.84 -8.73
C VAL A 11 1.22 -5.63 -9.17
N THR A 12 1.75 -6.47 -8.28
CA THR A 12 2.93 -7.29 -8.56
C THR A 12 2.68 -8.76 -8.22
N LYS A 13 3.39 -9.67 -8.89
CA LYS A 13 3.37 -11.10 -8.55
C LYS A 13 4.45 -11.41 -7.53
N GLN A 14 4.15 -12.31 -6.60
CA GLN A 14 5.12 -12.82 -5.64
C GLN A 14 5.83 -14.06 -6.22
N PRO A 15 7.15 -14.23 -6.01
CA PRO A 15 7.90 -15.41 -6.47
C PRO A 15 7.33 -16.74 -5.96
N GLU A 16 6.89 -16.76 -4.71
CA GLU A 16 6.28 -17.89 -4.01
C GLU A 16 4.84 -18.23 -4.46
N GLY A 17 4.28 -17.44 -5.38
CA GLY A 17 2.87 -17.47 -5.74
C GLY A 17 2.06 -16.45 -4.93
N GLY A 18 1.04 -15.86 -5.56
CA GLY A 18 0.29 -14.74 -4.97
C GLY A 18 0.53 -13.41 -5.68
N CYS A 19 -0.23 -12.40 -5.29
CA CYS A 19 -0.06 -11.04 -5.77
C CYS A 19 0.00 -10.02 -4.63
N THR A 20 0.77 -8.96 -4.82
CA THR A 20 0.81 -7.80 -3.92
C THR A 20 0.12 -6.62 -4.58
N LEU A 21 -0.88 -6.06 -3.90
CA LEU A 21 -1.53 -4.80 -4.21
C LEU A 21 -0.83 -3.70 -3.40
N VAL A 22 -0.14 -2.78 -4.06
CA VAL A 22 0.64 -1.74 -3.40
C VAL A 22 -0.17 -0.45 -3.34
N LEU A 23 -0.22 0.13 -2.14
CA LEU A 23 -0.72 1.45 -1.83
C LEU A 23 0.47 2.32 -1.43
N VAL A 24 0.73 3.40 -2.18
CA VAL A 24 1.84 4.31 -1.89
C VAL A 24 1.33 5.47 -1.04
N GLU A 25 2.10 5.78 0.00
CA GLU A 25 1.87 6.89 0.92
C GLU A 25 3.13 7.74 1.09
N THR A 26 2.94 9.06 1.15
CA THR A 26 4.03 10.03 1.23
C THR A 26 3.70 11.09 2.26
N GLY A 27 4.67 11.38 3.13
CA GLY A 27 4.59 12.44 4.13
C GLY A 27 5.31 13.73 3.72
N PRO A 28 5.60 14.61 4.69
CA PRO A 28 5.44 14.41 6.13
C PRO A 28 3.98 14.46 6.59
N TRP A 29 3.57 13.60 7.53
CA TRP A 29 2.26 13.73 8.19
C TRP A 29 2.43 14.30 9.59
N ILE A 30 2.21 15.60 9.70
CA ILE A 30 2.41 16.37 10.93
C ILE A 30 1.18 17.19 11.29
N GLY A 31 1.07 17.56 12.56
CA GLY A 31 -0.02 18.39 13.08
C GLY A 31 -1.41 17.81 12.79
N GLU A 32 -2.36 18.70 12.46
CA GLU A 32 -3.77 18.34 12.22
C GLU A 32 -3.96 17.42 11.01
N GLN A 33 -3.08 17.51 10.01
CA GLN A 33 -3.14 16.67 8.80
C GLN A 33 -2.80 15.21 9.08
N LYS A 34 -2.11 14.90 10.19
CA LYS A 34 -1.76 13.52 10.56
C LYS A 34 -3.00 12.65 10.71
N ASN A 35 -3.97 13.10 11.49
CA ASN A 35 -5.19 12.33 11.76
C ASN A 35 -6.03 12.14 10.49
N GLN A 36 -6.12 13.18 9.66
CA GLN A 36 -6.81 13.10 8.37
C GLN A 36 -6.15 12.10 7.42
N ASN A 37 -4.81 12.10 7.34
CA ASN A 37 -4.07 11.13 6.52
C ASN A 37 -4.19 9.70 7.06
N MET A 38 -4.18 9.50 8.37
CA MET A 38 -4.41 8.19 8.98
C MET A 38 -5.81 7.66 8.67
N GLN A 39 -6.85 8.51 8.77
CA GLN A 39 -8.21 8.15 8.41
C GLN A 39 -8.33 7.84 6.91
N ARG A 40 -7.71 8.66 6.05
CA ARG A 40 -7.66 8.43 4.60
C ARG A 40 -6.99 7.09 4.28
N LEU A 41 -5.86 6.78 4.91
CA LEU A 41 -5.17 5.50 4.72
C LEU A 41 -6.05 4.32 5.15
N GLY A 42 -6.69 4.40 6.31
CA GLY A 42 -7.62 3.36 6.78
C GLY A 42 -8.77 3.12 5.78
N ASN A 43 -9.37 4.20 5.27
CA ASN A 43 -10.42 4.12 4.24
C ASN A 43 -9.90 3.51 2.93
N ARG A 44 -8.67 3.82 2.51
CA ARG A 44 -8.05 3.23 1.32
C ARG A 44 -7.84 1.72 1.47
N ILE A 45 -7.33 1.28 2.62
CA ILE A 45 -7.10 -0.14 2.91
C ILE A 45 -8.44 -0.88 2.95
N ALA A 46 -9.43 -0.37 3.68
CA ALA A 46 -10.76 -0.98 3.78
C ALA A 46 -11.45 -1.06 2.40
N GLY A 47 -11.35 0.02 1.61
CA GLY A 47 -11.83 0.02 0.23
C GLY A 47 -11.14 -1.04 -0.62
N CYS A 48 -9.82 -1.20 -0.49
CA CYS A 48 -9.07 -2.22 -1.23
C CYS A 48 -9.52 -3.64 -0.86
N VAL A 49 -9.74 -3.92 0.43
CA VAL A 49 -10.28 -5.21 0.88
C VAL A 49 -11.68 -5.44 0.33
N SER A 50 -12.57 -4.45 0.41
CA SER A 50 -13.91 -4.55 -0.19
C SER A 50 -13.84 -4.80 -1.70
N ALA A 51 -12.92 -4.16 -2.42
CA ALA A 51 -12.71 -4.37 -3.84
C ALA A 51 -12.19 -5.78 -4.17
N VAL A 52 -11.37 -6.36 -3.30
CA VAL A 52 -10.91 -7.76 -3.42
C VAL A 52 -12.07 -8.72 -3.24
N ILE A 53 -12.81 -8.59 -2.14
CA ILE A 53 -13.92 -9.48 -1.77
C ILE A 53 -15.03 -9.44 -2.81
N ASN A 54 -15.35 -8.26 -3.32
CA ASN A 54 -16.37 -8.09 -4.37
C ASN A 54 -15.88 -8.44 -5.79
N GLY A 55 -14.69 -9.02 -5.92
CA GLY A 55 -14.11 -9.46 -7.19
C GLY A 55 -13.81 -8.31 -8.16
N HIS A 56 -13.78 -7.06 -7.71
CA HIS A 56 -13.40 -5.91 -8.55
C HIS A 56 -11.93 -5.99 -8.96
N VAL A 57 -11.05 -6.40 -8.03
CA VAL A 57 -9.63 -6.60 -8.31
C VAL A 57 -9.43 -7.73 -9.32
N ALA A 58 -10.06 -8.89 -9.10
CA ALA A 58 -10.02 -10.03 -10.02
C ALA A 58 -10.48 -9.68 -11.45
N ARG A 59 -11.55 -8.88 -11.58
CA ARG A 59 -12.04 -8.41 -12.89
C ARG A 59 -11.03 -7.53 -13.62
N ARG A 60 -10.32 -6.66 -12.90
CA ARG A 60 -9.35 -5.74 -13.50
C ARG A 60 -7.98 -6.39 -13.71
N TYR A 61 -7.61 -7.31 -12.83
CA TYR A 61 -6.32 -8.00 -12.80
C TYR A 61 -6.54 -9.52 -12.68
N PRO A 62 -6.89 -10.22 -13.78
CA PRO A 62 -7.25 -11.64 -13.73
C PRO A 62 -6.18 -12.57 -13.13
N ALA A 63 -4.91 -12.15 -13.16
CA ALA A 63 -3.80 -12.87 -12.53
C ALA A 63 -3.91 -12.98 -10.99
N THR A 64 -4.80 -12.22 -10.36
CA THR A 64 -5.05 -12.28 -8.91
C THR A 64 -6.09 -13.33 -8.51
N ILE A 65 -6.76 -13.98 -9.47
CA ILE A 65 -7.85 -14.93 -9.18
C ILE A 65 -7.29 -16.17 -8.48
N GLY A 66 -7.88 -16.51 -7.34
CA GLY A 66 -7.61 -17.76 -6.61
C GLY A 66 -6.23 -17.83 -5.95
N VAL A 67 -5.44 -16.76 -6.02
CA VAL A 67 -4.12 -16.70 -5.38
C VAL A 67 -4.18 -15.84 -4.11
N PRO A 68 -3.32 -16.10 -3.11
CA PRO A 68 -3.21 -15.24 -1.93
C PRO A 68 -2.88 -13.79 -2.31
N LEU A 69 -3.47 -12.84 -1.59
CA LEU A 69 -3.23 -11.42 -1.79
C LEU A 69 -2.58 -10.77 -0.57
N THR A 70 -1.58 -9.94 -0.83
CA THR A 70 -1.01 -9.02 0.14
C THR A 70 -1.38 -7.59 -0.24
N ILE A 71 -1.98 -6.83 0.66
CA ILE A 71 -2.12 -5.38 0.53
C ILE A 71 -0.93 -4.75 1.25
N GLN A 72 -0.01 -4.16 0.49
CA GLN A 72 1.21 -3.57 1.00
C GLN A 72 1.09 -2.04 0.98
N VAL A 73 1.30 -1.42 2.15
CA VAL A 73 1.46 0.03 2.24
C VAL A 73 2.94 0.36 2.13
N ASP A 74 3.34 0.93 1.00
CA ASP A 74 4.68 1.48 0.79
C ASP A 74 4.66 2.93 1.22
N SER A 75 5.30 3.22 2.34
CA SER A 75 5.28 4.55 2.96
C SER A 75 6.66 5.19 2.97
N TYR A 76 6.66 6.51 2.79
CA TYR A 76 7.85 7.35 2.85
C TYR A 76 7.55 8.61 3.65
N ASP A 77 8.37 8.90 4.67
CA ASP A 77 8.22 10.08 5.55
C ASP A 77 6.87 10.18 6.29
N THR A 78 6.16 9.06 6.48
CA THR A 78 4.94 8.99 7.30
C THR A 78 5.24 8.58 8.77
N PRO A 79 4.27 8.64 9.70
CA PRO A 79 4.45 8.21 11.08
C PRO A 79 4.46 6.68 11.13
N ARG A 80 5.67 6.09 11.08
CA ARG A 80 5.85 4.64 10.89
C ARG A 80 5.08 3.80 11.91
N LEU A 81 5.22 4.12 13.19
CA LEU A 81 4.63 3.35 14.29
C LEU A 81 3.11 3.36 14.23
N GLU A 82 2.52 4.51 13.91
CA GLU A 82 1.07 4.66 13.83
C GLU A 82 0.50 3.93 12.61
N VAL A 83 1.23 3.89 11.50
CA VAL A 83 0.86 3.08 10.33
C VAL A 83 0.95 1.58 10.67
N ASP A 84 1.99 1.14 11.37
CA ASP A 84 2.12 -0.25 11.84
C ASP A 84 0.94 -0.64 12.75
N ILE A 85 0.59 0.22 13.71
CA ILE A 85 -0.55 0.00 14.62
C ILE A 85 -1.88 -0.07 13.85
N LEU A 86 -2.09 0.82 12.89
CA LEU A 86 -3.29 0.81 12.06
C LEU A 86 -3.42 -0.52 11.29
N LEU A 87 -2.34 -0.94 10.63
CA LEU A 87 -2.35 -2.19 9.85
C LEU A 87 -2.59 -3.41 10.74
N ALA A 88 -1.94 -3.48 11.90
CA ALA A 88 -2.16 -4.57 12.85
C ALA A 88 -3.61 -4.63 13.35
N LYS A 89 -4.18 -3.48 13.70
CA LYS A 89 -5.60 -3.39 14.12
C LYS A 89 -6.53 -3.84 12.99
N MET A 90 -6.32 -3.34 11.79
CA MET A 90 -7.17 -3.70 10.64
C MET A 90 -7.04 -5.17 10.26
N GLN A 91 -5.82 -5.75 10.31
CA GLN A 91 -5.65 -7.18 10.09
C GLN A 91 -6.45 -7.99 11.11
N ASN A 92 -6.37 -7.63 12.40
CA ASN A 92 -7.17 -8.26 13.43
C ASN A 92 -8.68 -8.10 13.18
N ASP A 93 -9.15 -6.93 12.78
CA ASP A 93 -10.56 -6.69 12.46
C ASP A 93 -11.02 -7.55 11.26
N PHE A 94 -10.16 -7.77 10.27
CA PHE A 94 -10.45 -8.63 9.11
C PHE A 94 -10.42 -10.12 9.45
N ASP A 95 -9.46 -10.55 10.26
CA ASP A 95 -9.35 -11.94 10.72
C ASP A 95 -10.57 -12.36 11.56
N ASN A 96 -11.13 -11.41 12.32
CA ASN A 96 -12.31 -11.65 13.14
C ASN A 96 -13.65 -11.35 12.45
N SER A 97 -13.66 -10.93 11.17
CA SER A 97 -14.89 -10.62 10.44
C SER A 97 -15.47 -11.88 9.77
N PRO A 98 -16.63 -12.42 10.20
CA PRO A 98 -17.17 -13.65 9.64
C PRO A 98 -17.49 -13.55 8.15
N GLU A 99 -17.95 -12.37 7.70
CA GLU A 99 -18.25 -12.09 6.28
C GLU A 99 -16.99 -12.21 5.42
N ILE A 100 -15.89 -11.58 5.86
CA ILE A 100 -14.61 -11.66 5.16
C ILE A 100 -14.11 -13.10 5.16
N GLN A 101 -14.16 -13.78 6.31
CA GLN A 101 -13.67 -15.16 6.41
C GLN A 101 -14.49 -16.14 5.57
N GLU A 102 -15.80 -15.94 5.43
CA GLU A 102 -16.64 -16.76 4.55
C GLU A 102 -16.22 -16.58 3.08
N GLU A 103 -16.01 -15.35 2.64
CA GLU A 103 -15.58 -15.06 1.28
C GLU A 103 -14.17 -15.61 0.99
N LEU A 104 -13.24 -15.51 1.95
CA LEU A 104 -11.91 -16.13 1.83
C LEU A 104 -11.99 -17.66 1.78
N ARG A 105 -12.87 -18.28 2.58
CA ARG A 105 -13.08 -19.73 2.59
C ARG A 105 -13.70 -20.24 1.28
N SER A 106 -14.59 -19.46 0.68
CA SER A 106 -15.14 -19.77 -0.64
C SER A 106 -14.04 -19.87 -1.72
N GLY A 107 -12.91 -19.18 -1.50
CA GLY A 107 -11.81 -19.09 -2.45
C GLY A 107 -12.18 -18.45 -3.79
N ARG A 108 -13.36 -17.83 -3.89
CA ARG A 108 -13.96 -17.37 -5.15
C ARG A 108 -13.06 -16.40 -5.91
N PHE A 109 -12.41 -15.49 -5.19
CA PHE A 109 -11.52 -14.48 -5.76
C PHE A 109 -10.11 -14.52 -5.18
N THR A 110 -9.97 -14.79 -3.89
CA THR A 110 -8.70 -14.99 -3.20
C THR A 110 -8.92 -15.95 -2.03
N SER A 111 -7.87 -16.65 -1.61
CA SER A 111 -7.87 -17.52 -0.45
C SER A 111 -7.34 -16.85 0.82
N ALA A 112 -6.69 -15.69 0.71
CA ALA A 112 -6.14 -14.96 1.85
C ALA A 112 -5.94 -13.47 1.54
N ILE A 113 -6.02 -12.64 2.58
CA ILE A 113 -5.65 -11.21 2.53
C ILE A 113 -4.72 -10.93 3.71
N LEU A 114 -3.51 -10.44 3.41
CA LEU A 114 -2.53 -10.02 4.40
C LEU A 114 -2.22 -8.53 4.25
N LEU A 115 -2.16 -7.81 5.36
CA LEU A 115 -1.71 -6.43 5.43
C LEU A 115 -0.22 -6.38 5.77
N ARG A 116 0.55 -5.61 5.00
CA ARG A 116 1.99 -5.43 5.20
C ARG A 116 2.35 -3.96 5.15
N HIS A 117 3.21 -3.53 6.07
CA HIS A 117 3.88 -2.24 5.97
C HIS A 117 5.26 -2.42 5.35
N ARG A 118 5.58 -1.58 4.36
CA ARG A 118 6.94 -1.44 3.82
C ARG A 118 7.36 0.00 3.95
N TRP A 119 8.00 0.29 5.07
CA TRP A 119 8.64 1.57 5.29
C TRP A 119 9.92 1.67 4.45
N SER A 120 10.02 2.70 3.61
CA SER A 120 11.22 2.96 2.83
C SER A 120 12.05 4.08 3.46
N ASP A 121 13.15 3.70 4.10
CA ASP A 121 14.19 4.64 4.56
C ASP A 121 15.03 5.19 3.40
N PHE A 122 14.63 5.06 2.13
CA PHE A 122 15.49 5.33 0.98
C PHE A 122 16.17 6.70 1.05
N ALA A 123 15.53 7.76 1.55
CA ALA A 123 16.21 9.04 1.75
C ALA A 123 17.20 9.07 2.93
N SER A 124 16.91 8.37 4.03
CA SER A 124 17.87 8.15 5.12
C SER A 124 19.06 7.28 4.65
N GLU A 125 18.81 6.30 3.78
CA GLU A 125 19.80 5.45 3.13
C GLU A 125 20.69 6.25 2.16
N LEU A 126 20.10 7.19 1.42
CA LEU A 126 20.81 8.13 0.54
C LEU A 126 21.56 9.21 1.33
N ALA A 127 21.03 9.68 2.45
CA ALA A 127 21.69 10.68 3.30
C ALA A 127 22.92 10.10 4.02
N LYS A 128 22.88 8.81 4.41
CA LYS A 128 24.03 8.10 4.99
C LYS A 128 25.17 7.89 3.98
N ARG A 129 24.86 7.75 2.70
CA ARG A 129 25.85 7.66 1.63
C ARG A 129 26.23 9.07 1.19
N ARG A 130 27.32 9.65 1.72
CA ARG A 130 27.86 10.96 1.27
C ARG A 130 27.73 11.09 -0.24
N PRO A 131 26.78 11.88 -0.77
CA PRO A 131 26.52 11.83 -2.19
C PRO A 131 27.60 12.65 -2.88
N SER A 132 28.42 12.01 -3.72
CA SER A 132 29.31 12.75 -4.61
C SER A 132 28.48 13.65 -5.55
N HIS A 133 29.03 14.78 -5.97
CA HIS A 133 28.35 15.78 -6.81
C HIS A 133 27.69 15.19 -8.09
N ARG A 134 28.22 14.05 -8.60
CA ARG A 134 27.65 13.32 -9.73
C ARG A 134 26.35 12.59 -9.42
N PHE A 135 26.13 12.18 -8.18
CA PHE A 135 24.91 11.50 -7.74
C PHE A 135 23.70 12.43 -7.85
N TRP A 136 23.83 13.68 -7.38
CA TRP A 136 22.78 14.70 -7.49
C TRP A 136 22.43 15.06 -8.94
N HIS A 137 23.42 15.10 -9.84
CA HIS A 137 23.16 15.30 -11.27
C HIS A 137 22.37 14.16 -11.91
N ARG A 138 22.62 12.91 -11.50
CA ARG A 138 21.92 11.73 -12.02
C ARG A 138 20.49 11.64 -11.48
N LEU A 139 20.30 11.98 -10.20
CA LEU A 139 18.97 12.00 -9.58
C LEU A 139 18.08 13.11 -10.17
N LYS A 140 18.63 14.31 -10.40
CA LYS A 140 17.89 15.41 -11.05
C LYS A 140 17.42 15.04 -12.46
N ARG A 141 18.20 14.25 -13.21
CA ARG A 141 17.79 13.74 -14.54
C ARG A 141 16.71 12.65 -14.46
N LEU A 142 16.71 11.81 -13.42
CA LEU A 142 15.72 10.75 -13.23
C LEU A 142 14.34 11.29 -12.80
N PHE A 143 14.31 12.40 -12.06
CA PHE A 143 13.07 13.01 -11.54
C PHE A 143 12.62 14.26 -12.30
N GLY A 144 13.26 14.63 -13.41
CA GLY A 144 12.82 15.74 -14.26
C GLY A 144 12.85 17.12 -13.59
N LEU A 145 13.59 17.31 -12.50
CA LEU A 145 13.73 18.60 -11.83
C LEU A 145 14.78 19.45 -12.55
N GLY A 146 14.34 20.22 -13.55
CA GLY A 146 15.15 21.23 -14.23
C GLY A 146 15.54 22.36 -13.29
N VAL A 147 16.81 22.74 -13.31
CA VAL A 147 17.33 23.93 -12.63
C VAL A 147 17.14 25.10 -13.58
N ALA A 148 16.29 26.07 -13.22
CA ALA A 148 16.29 27.38 -13.85
C ALA A 148 17.62 28.08 -13.48
N HIS A 149 18.37 28.52 -14.50
CA HIS A 149 19.46 29.46 -14.34
C HIS A 149 18.92 30.89 -14.22
#